data_AF-A0A452XHJ2-F1
#
_entry.id   AF-A0A452XHJ2-F1
#
_cell.length_a   1.000
_cell.length_b   1.000
_cell.length_c   1.000
_cell.angle_alpha   90.00
_cell.angle_beta   90.00
_cell.angle_gamma   90.00
#
_symmetry.space_group_name_H-M   'P 1'
#
loop_
_entity.id
_entity.type
_entity.pdbx_description
1 polymer ?
#
loop_
_entity_poly.entity_id
_entity_poly.type
_entity_poly.pdbx_seq_one_letter_code
_entity_poly.pdbx_strand_id
1 'polypeptide(L)'
;MFTGRSPTEGTFGDSLGLHKFLEDALPDRTLEIADPTMWLHSGENNNTISIRIQELLVSVLRLGISCSKQHPRDRALTRDATAEMHAIRDAYLKFIGEHGAEPEASTQEIQSSIALTSWYKT
;
A
#
# COMPACT_ATOMS: atom_id res chain seq x y z
N MET A 1 -10.36 -5.58 -0.36
CA MET A 1 -10.68 -4.49 -1.32
C MET A 1 -10.08 -3.21 -0.73
N PHE A 2 -9.65 -2.21 -1.50
CA PHE A 2 -8.89 -1.07 -0.92
C PHE A 2 -9.67 -0.19 0.06
N THR A 3 -10.99 -0.13 -0.04
CA THR A 3 -11.85 0.67 0.85
C THR A 3 -12.72 -0.16 1.77
N GLY A 4 -12.73 -1.50 1.62
CA GLY A 4 -13.63 -2.40 2.34
C GLY A 4 -15.11 -2.24 1.97
N ARG A 5 -15.45 -1.39 1.00
CA ARG A 5 -16.82 -1.00 0.62
C ARG A 5 -17.28 -1.68 -0.66
N SER A 6 -18.52 -2.17 -0.72
CA SER A 6 -19.08 -2.70 -1.98
C SER A 6 -19.49 -1.55 -2.91
N PRO A 7 -19.25 -1.65 -4.24
CA PRO A 7 -19.74 -0.67 -5.20
C PRO A 7 -21.25 -0.45 -5.17
N THR A 8 -22.00 -1.43 -4.67
CA THR A 8 -23.47 -1.44 -4.54
C THR A 8 -23.96 -1.26 -3.11
N GLU A 9 -23.10 -0.84 -2.16
CA GLU A 9 -23.58 -0.54 -0.81
C GLU A 9 -24.67 0.53 -0.86
N GLY A 10 -25.81 0.26 -0.23
CA GLY A 10 -26.96 1.18 -0.20
C GLY A 10 -26.72 2.47 0.59
N THR A 11 -25.52 2.67 1.15
CA THR A 11 -25.09 3.92 1.78
C THR A 11 -24.73 4.99 0.74
N PHE A 12 -24.43 4.57 -0.49
CA PHE A 12 -24.29 5.43 -1.65
C PHE A 12 -25.70 5.80 -2.13
N GLY A 13 -26.20 6.98 -1.72
CA GLY A 13 -27.53 7.46 -2.13
C GLY A 13 -27.67 7.62 -3.65
N ASP A 14 -28.86 8.02 -4.11
CA ASP A 14 -29.36 7.93 -5.50
C ASP A 14 -28.48 8.55 -6.63
N SER A 15 -27.35 9.19 -6.32
CA SER A 15 -26.38 9.69 -7.30
C SER A 15 -24.90 9.66 -6.86
N LEU A 16 -24.59 9.22 -5.64
CA LEU A 16 -23.25 9.28 -5.06
C LEU A 16 -22.63 7.88 -4.97
N GLY A 17 -22.41 7.25 -6.13
CA GLY A 17 -21.73 5.96 -6.19
C GLY A 17 -20.29 6.00 -5.68
N LEU A 18 -19.69 4.82 -5.51
CA LEU A 18 -18.30 4.65 -5.05
C LEU A 18 -17.31 5.55 -5.81
N HIS A 19 -17.51 5.76 -7.12
CA HIS A 19 -16.68 6.66 -7.93
C HIS A 19 -16.64 8.10 -7.39
N LYS A 20 -17.80 8.69 -7.10
CA LYS A 20 -17.91 10.06 -6.61
C LYS A 20 -17.38 10.18 -5.17
N PHE A 21 -17.68 9.18 -4.34
CA PHE A 21 -17.13 9.07 -3.00
C PHE A 21 -15.59 9.08 -2.99
N LEU A 22 -14.96 8.34 -3.91
CA LEU A 22 -13.50 8.34 -4.05
C LEU A 22 -12.98 9.70 -4.54
N GLU A 23 -13.61 10.31 -5.56
CA GLU A 23 -13.21 11.64 -6.04
C GLU A 23 -13.21 12.71 -4.94
N ASP A 24 -14.23 12.71 -4.07
CA ASP A 24 -14.38 13.70 -3.00
C ASP A 24 -13.46 13.44 -1.80
N ALA A 25 -12.86 12.25 -1.71
CA ALA A 25 -11.93 11.86 -0.65
C ALA A 25 -10.46 12.06 -1.04
N LEU A 26 -10.13 12.02 -2.33
CA LEU A 26 -8.74 12.05 -2.77
C LEU A 26 -8.20 13.49 -2.94
N PRO A 27 -6.90 13.72 -2.65
CA PRO A 27 -5.96 12.80 -2.00
C PRO A 27 -6.01 12.87 -0.46
N ASP A 28 -6.67 13.90 0.09
CA ASP A 28 -6.49 14.32 1.48
C ASP A 28 -7.04 13.31 2.50
N ARG A 29 -8.18 12.69 2.21
CA ARG A 29 -8.89 11.74 3.09
C ARG A 29 -8.69 10.28 2.69
N THR A 30 -7.66 9.99 1.90
CA THR A 30 -7.40 8.63 1.37
C THR A 30 -7.31 7.58 2.48
N LEU A 31 -6.63 7.90 3.58
CA LEU A 31 -6.47 6.96 4.70
C LEU A 31 -7.78 6.72 5.46
N GLU A 32 -8.68 7.71 5.52
CA GLU A 32 -9.98 7.59 6.20
C GLU A 32 -10.93 6.65 5.48
N ILE A 33 -10.80 6.56 4.15
CA ILE A 33 -11.66 5.74 3.30
C ILE A 33 -11.06 4.37 2.97
N ALA A 34 -9.79 4.15 3.34
CA ALA A 34 -9.11 2.89 3.13
C ALA A 34 -9.66 1.80 4.07
N ASP A 35 -9.59 0.55 3.62
CA ASP A 35 -9.97 -0.60 4.43
C ASP A 35 -9.05 -0.68 5.66
N PRO A 36 -9.59 -0.58 6.89
CA PRO A 36 -8.78 -0.62 8.10
C PRO A 36 -7.97 -1.90 8.24
N THR A 37 -8.41 -2.99 7.59
CA THR A 37 -7.71 -4.27 7.61
C THR A 37 -6.37 -4.26 6.86
N MET A 38 -6.13 -3.27 6.00
CA MET A 38 -4.88 -3.13 5.24
C MET A 38 -3.64 -2.93 6.11
N TRP A 39 -3.82 -2.46 7.35
CA TRP A 39 -2.73 -2.05 8.25
C TRP A 39 -2.52 -3.00 9.42
N LEU A 40 -3.32 -4.07 9.54
CA LEU A 40 -3.32 -4.99 10.70
C LEU A 40 -1.99 -5.70 10.96
N HIS A 41 -1.05 -5.66 10.01
CA HIS A 41 0.25 -6.33 10.09
C HIS A 41 1.44 -5.36 10.23
N SER A 42 1.20 -4.04 10.23
CA SER A 42 2.26 -3.04 10.38
C SER A 42 2.31 -2.57 11.83
N GLY A 43 3.16 -3.21 12.63
CA GLY A 43 3.29 -2.97 14.07
C GLY A 43 3.89 -1.62 14.45
N GLU A 44 4.29 -0.78 13.50
CA GLU A 44 4.92 0.51 13.76
C GLU A 44 4.39 1.62 12.87
N ASN A 45 3.77 2.61 13.50
CA ASN A 45 3.34 3.86 12.90
C ASN A 45 4.56 4.75 12.55
N ASN A 46 5.33 4.34 11.55
CA ASN A 46 6.34 5.21 10.95
C ASN A 46 5.64 6.15 9.96
N ASN A 47 5.70 7.46 10.22
CA ASN A 47 5.09 8.51 9.40
C ASN A 47 5.47 8.38 7.90
N THR A 48 6.71 7.98 7.61
CA THR A 48 7.19 7.77 6.24
C THR A 48 6.47 6.60 5.55
N ILE A 49 6.19 5.53 6.29
CA ILE A 49 5.47 4.37 5.76
C ILE A 49 4.02 4.74 5.47
N SER A 50 3.38 5.49 6.37
CA SER A 50 2.02 5.96 6.20
C SER A 50 1.87 6.84 4.96
N ILE A 51 2.78 7.81 4.75
CA ILE A 51 2.78 8.68 3.57
C ILE A 51 2.93 7.89 2.27
N ARG A 52 3.88 6.96 2.20
CA ARG A 52 4.13 6.17 0.98
C ARG A 52 2.96 5.24 0.65
N ILE A 53 2.34 4.63 1.66
CA ILE A 53 1.14 3.82 1.45
C ILE A 53 -0.04 4.70 1.02
N GLN A 54 -0.19 5.90 1.59
CA GLN A 54 -1.20 6.86 1.14
C GLN A 54 -1.02 7.21 -0.35
N GLU A 55 0.20 7.50 -0.81
CA GLU A 55 0.49 7.79 -2.22
C GLU A 55 0.14 6.62 -3.15
N LEU A 56 0.44 5.39 -2.73
CA LEU A 56 0.08 4.17 -3.47
C LEU A 56 -1.44 3.98 -3.53
N LEU A 57 -2.14 4.22 -2.42
CA LEU A 57 -3.60 4.19 -2.36
C LEU A 57 -4.24 5.25 -3.25
N VAL A 58 -3.73 6.49 -3.24
CA VAL A 58 -4.19 7.54 -4.16
C VAL A 58 -4.05 7.07 -5.62
N SER A 59 -2.90 6.47 -5.96
CA SER A 59 -2.62 5.99 -7.31
C SER A 59 -3.59 4.89 -7.74
N VAL A 60 -3.80 3.87 -6.91
CA VAL A 60 -4.69 2.75 -7.26
C VAL A 60 -6.16 3.17 -7.32
N LEU A 61 -6.59 4.09 -6.45
CA LEU A 61 -7.96 4.61 -6.46
C LEU A 61 -8.23 5.51 -7.66
N ARG A 62 -7.27 6.37 -8.06
CA ARG A 62 -7.36 7.16 -9.30
C ARG A 62 -7.44 6.28 -10.55
N LEU A 63 -6.69 5.19 -10.58
CA LEU A 63 -6.77 4.19 -11.64
C LEU A 63 -8.16 3.53 -11.65
N GLY A 64 -8.67 3.13 -10.47
CA GLY A 64 -10.02 2.57 -10.31
C GLY A 64 -11.13 3.50 -10.80
N ILE A 65 -11.06 4.80 -10.47
CA ILE A 65 -11.94 5.87 -10.99
C ILE A 65 -11.86 5.90 -12.51
N SER A 66 -10.65 5.97 -13.07
CA SER A 66 -10.43 6.04 -14.52
C SER A 66 -10.99 4.83 -15.26
N CYS A 67 -10.90 3.62 -14.70
CA CYS A 67 -11.50 2.41 -15.27
C CYS A 67 -13.04 2.37 -15.18
N SER A 68 -13.62 3.09 -14.22
CA SER A 68 -15.04 2.96 -13.84
C SER A 68 -15.92 4.13 -14.29
N LYS A 69 -15.40 5.03 -15.14
CA LYS A 69 -16.18 6.15 -15.67
C LYS A 69 -17.44 5.66 -16.40
N GLN A 70 -18.50 6.46 -16.35
CA GLN A 70 -19.81 6.09 -16.89
C GLN A 70 -19.75 5.73 -18.38
N HIS A 71 -19.10 6.56 -19.20
CA HIS A 71 -19.00 6.34 -20.64
C HIS A 71 -17.78 5.49 -21.00
N PRO A 72 -17.94 4.44 -21.83
CA PRO A 72 -16.83 3.56 -22.22
C PRO A 72 -15.63 4.28 -22.85
N ARG A 73 -15.88 5.34 -23.64
CA ARG A 73 -14.82 6.13 -24.30
C ARG A 73 -13.93 6.92 -23.34
N ASP A 74 -14.42 7.21 -22.13
CA ASP A 74 -13.68 7.98 -21.13
C ASP A 74 -12.91 7.07 -20.17
N ARG A 75 -13.16 5.76 -20.23
CA ARG A 75 -12.50 4.75 -19.40
C ARG A 75 -11.06 4.55 -19.86
N ALA A 76 -10.18 4.30 -18.90
CA ALA A 76 -8.83 3.84 -19.21
C ALA A 76 -8.89 2.57 -20.07
N LEU A 77 -8.03 2.48 -21.09
CA LEU A 77 -7.87 1.26 -21.86
C LEU A 77 -7.34 0.16 -20.93
N THR A 78 -7.86 -1.06 -21.06
CA THR A 78 -7.43 -2.19 -20.21
C THR A 78 -5.92 -2.38 -20.23
N ARG A 79 -5.29 -2.26 -21.41
CA ARG A 79 -3.83 -2.34 -21.55
C ARG A 79 -3.10 -1.31 -20.69
N ASP A 80 -3.55 -0.06 -20.75
CA ASP A 80 -2.91 1.05 -20.06
C ASP A 80 -3.16 0.93 -18.54
N ALA A 81 -4.37 0.52 -18.15
CA ALA A 81 -4.69 0.23 -16.77
C ALA A 81 -3.88 -0.93 -16.18
N THR A 82 -3.64 -1.99 -16.97
CA THR A 82 -2.76 -3.10 -16.58
C THR A 82 -1.32 -2.63 -16.41
N ALA A 83 -0.82 -1.79 -17.33
CA ALA A 83 0.53 -1.23 -17.24
C ALA A 83 0.70 -0.35 -15.98
N GLU A 84 -0.25 0.53 -15.70
CA GLU A 84 -0.25 1.36 -14.48
C GLU A 84 -0.36 0.52 -13.20
N MET A 85 -1.21 -0.51 -13.20
CA MET A 85 -1.32 -1.42 -12.06
C MET A 85 0.01 -2.14 -11.78
N HIS A 86 0.73 -2.59 -12.83
CA HIS A 86 2.06 -3.16 -12.67
C HIS A 86 3.05 -2.15 -12.10
N ALA A 87 3.05 -0.91 -12.59
CA ALA A 87 3.92 0.15 -12.07
C ALA A 87 3.64 0.44 -10.58
N ILE A 88 2.37 0.51 -10.17
CA ILE A 88 1.97 0.72 -8.76
C ILE A 88 2.45 -0.45 -7.90
N ARG A 89 2.26 -1.69 -8.35
CA ARG A 89 2.75 -2.89 -7.64
C ARG A 89 4.26 -2.87 -7.48
N ASP A 90 4.99 -2.55 -8.55
CA ASP A 90 6.46 -2.57 -8.54
C ASP A 90 7.01 -1.47 -7.61
N ALA A 91 6.35 -0.30 -7.56
CA ALA A 91 6.66 0.76 -6.60
C ALA A 91 6.43 0.32 -5.14
N TYR A 92 5.34 -0.40 -4.87
CA TYR A 92 5.09 -0.99 -3.54
C TYR A 92 6.14 -2.04 -3.16
N LEU A 93 6.48 -2.95 -4.08
CA LEU A 93 7.48 -4.00 -3.84
C LEU A 93 8.86 -3.41 -3.55
N LYS A 94 9.24 -2.35 -4.27
CA LYS A 94 10.48 -1.62 -4.00
C LYS A 94 10.46 -1.00 -2.60
N PHE A 95 9.35 -0.38 -2.22
CA PHE A 95 9.19 0.25 -0.91
C PHE A 95 9.29 -0.75 0.26
N ILE A 96 8.66 -1.92 0.16
CA ILE A 96 8.80 -2.96 1.20
C ILE A 96 10.18 -3.60 1.20
N GLY A 97 10.83 -3.74 0.04
CA GLY A 97 12.20 -4.24 -0.08
C GLY A 97 13.23 -3.31 0.59
N GLU A 98 12.96 -2.00 0.61
CA GLU A 98 13.77 -1.00 1.33
C GLU A 98 13.65 -1.13 2.87
N HIS A 99 12.55 -1.69 3.39
CA HIS A 99 12.32 -1.91 4.83
C HIS A 99 12.63 -3.33 5.31
N GLY A 100 12.94 -4.26 4.39
CA GLY A 100 13.29 -5.66 4.70
C GLY A 100 14.77 -5.92 4.93
N ALA A 101 15.62 -4.89 4.85
CA ALA A 101 17.02 -4.99 5.25
C ALA A 101 17.18 -4.58 6.71
N GLU A 102 16.65 -5.41 7.62
CA GLU A 102 17.27 -5.48 8.95
C GLU A 102 18.74 -5.85 8.72
N PRO A 103 19.72 -5.07 9.21
CA PRO A 103 21.09 -5.54 9.22
C PRO A 103 21.12 -6.73 10.18
N GLU A 104 21.14 -7.95 9.62
CA GLU A 104 21.57 -9.13 10.37
C GLU A 104 22.85 -8.72 11.11
N ALA A 105 22.79 -8.78 12.44
CA ALA A 105 23.93 -8.51 13.29
C ALA A 105 25.14 -9.22 12.70
N SER A 106 26.16 -8.42 12.35
CA SER A 106 27.32 -8.86 11.60
C SER A 106 27.85 -10.17 12.18
N THR A 107 27.99 -11.18 11.32
CA THR A 107 28.47 -12.52 11.67
C THR A 107 29.80 -12.50 12.44
N GLN A 108 30.54 -11.38 12.41
CA GLN A 108 31.73 -11.11 13.21
C GLN A 108 31.50 -10.95 14.73
N GLU A 109 30.35 -10.44 15.18
CA GLU A 109 30.05 -10.32 16.62
C GLU A 109 29.73 -11.67 17.24
N ILE A 110 29.00 -12.52 16.50
CA ILE A 110 28.69 -13.90 16.92
C ILE A 110 29.98 -14.74 16.97
N GLN A 111 30.86 -14.60 15.97
CA GLN A 111 32.16 -15.29 15.96
C GLN A 111 33.08 -14.81 17.11
N SER A 112 33.09 -13.50 17.43
CA SER A 112 33.87 -12.97 18.55
C SER A 112 33.34 -13.45 19.91
N SER A 113 32.03 -13.53 20.09
CA SER A 113 31.41 -14.08 21.31
C SER A 113 31.70 -15.56 21.51
N ILE A 114 31.68 -16.35 20.42
CA ILE A 114 32.01 -17.79 20.46
C ILE A 114 33.51 -18.00 20.73
N ALA A 115 34.38 -17.19 20.14
CA ALA A 115 35.82 -17.25 20.38
C ALA A 115 36.18 -16.92 21.83
N LEU A 116 35.52 -15.91 22.43
CA LEU A 116 35.72 -15.55 23.84
C LEU A 116 35.22 -16.65 24.78
N THR A 117 34.04 -17.23 24.54
CA THR A 117 33.53 -18.32 25.37
C THR A 117 34.35 -19.61 25.28
N SER A 118 35.03 -19.86 24.15
CA SER A 118 35.99 -20.98 24.03
C SER A 118 37.29 -20.72 24.79
N TRP A 119 37.74 -19.46 24.88
CA TRP A 119 38.99 -19.10 25.57
C TRP A 119 38.86 -19.21 27.10
N TYR A 120 37.71 -18.85 27.67
CA TYR A 120 37.46 -18.93 29.13
C TYR A 120 37.27 -20.36 29.66
N LYS A 121 37.22 -21.37 28.80
CA LYS A 121 36.96 -22.78 29.17
C LYS A 121 38.19 -23.69 29.06
N THR A 122 39.38 -23.11 28.89
CA THR A 122 40.68 -23.82 28.92
C THR A 122 41.48 -23.30 30.10
#